data_AF-A0A1B7K5A5-F1
#
_entry.id   AF-A0A1B7K5A5-F1
#
_cell.length_a   1.000
_cell.length_b   1.000
_cell.length_c   1.000
_cell.angle_alpha   90.00
_cell.angle_beta   90.00
_cell.angle_gamma   90.00
#
_symmetry.space_group_name_H-M   'P 1'
#
loop_
_entity.id
_entity.type
_entity.pdbx_description
1 polymer ?
#
loop_
_entity_poly.entity_id
_entity_poly.type
_entity_poly.pdbx_seq_one_letter_code
_entity_poly.pdbx_strand_id
1 'polypeptide(L)' 'MNAIQERFEIFVAITGYSVEEIMDDSNLLDELNRFINNELVNDLGLEYGTVNINIDYNN' A
#
# COMPACT_ATOMS: atom_id res chain seq x y z
N MET A 1 -9.96 11.39 -2.67
CA MET A 1 -8.94 10.34 -2.50
C MET A 1 -8.16 10.18 -3.80
N ASN A 2 -6.85 9.99 -3.75
CA ASN A 2 -6.14 9.41 -4.90
C ASN A 2 -6.28 7.88 -4.85
N ALA A 3 -6.05 7.21 -5.98
CA ALA A 3 -6.22 5.76 -6.09
C ALA A 3 -5.29 4.95 -5.15
N ILE A 4 -4.10 5.47 -4.86
CA ILE A 4 -3.14 4.83 -3.94
C ILE A 4 -3.68 4.82 -2.51
N GLN A 5 -4.22 5.95 -2.04
CA GLN A 5 -4.75 6.08 -0.68
C GLN A 5 -6.01 5.24 -0.47
N GLU A 6 -6.87 5.14 -1.49
CA GLU A 6 -8.03 4.24 -1.45
C GLU A 6 -7.59 2.77 -1.33
N ARG A 7 -6.57 2.34 -2.08
CA ARG A 7 -6.04 0.97 -1.98
C ARG A 7 -5.36 0.72 -0.64
N PHE A 8 -4.66 1.71 -0.09
CA PHE A 8 -4.11 1.61 1.27
C PHE A 8 -5.21 1.40 2.32
N GLU A 9 -6.30 2.18 2.27
CA GLU A 9 -7.43 2.02 3.20
C GLU A 9 -8.11 0.64 3.05
N ILE A 10 -8.25 0.13 1.82
CA ILE A 10 -8.74 -1.23 1.57
C ILE A 10 -7.80 -2.26 2.19
N PHE A 11 -6.49 -2.11 2.01
CA PHE A 11 -5.50 -3.02 2.59
C PHE A 11 -5.61 -3.09 4.13
N VAL A 12 -5.71 -1.93 4.78
CA VAL A 12 -5.93 -1.85 6.23
C VAL A 12 -7.24 -2.52 6.62
N ALA A 13 -8.32 -2.27 5.88
CA ALA A 13 -9.63 -2.85 6.18
C ALA A 13 -9.68 -4.39 6.02
N ILE A 14 -8.97 -4.96 5.05
CA ILE A 14 -8.97 -6.42 4.81
C ILE A 14 -8.02 -7.17 5.74
N THR A 15 -6.88 -6.57 6.10
CA THR A 15 -5.85 -7.21 6.93
C THR A 15 -6.08 -6.98 8.42
N GLY A 16 -6.68 -5.84 8.78
CA GLY A 16 -6.85 -5.42 10.16
C GLY A 16 -5.58 -4.85 10.81
N TYR A 17 -4.48 -4.72 10.07
CA TYR A 17 -3.26 -4.10 10.60
C TYR A 17 -3.42 -2.58 10.76
N SER A 18 -2.90 -2.07 11.87
CA SER A 18 -2.73 -0.64 12.09
C SER A 18 -1.65 -0.05 11.18
N VAL A 19 -1.64 1.27 11.03
CA VAL A 19 -0.62 1.97 10.23
C VAL A 19 0.76 1.76 10.85
N GLU A 20 0.82 1.80 12.18
CA GLU A 20 2.03 1.60 12.97
C GLU A 20 2.62 0.19 12.77
N GLU A 21 1.79 -0.85 12.78
CA GLU A 21 2.25 -2.22 12.50
C GLU A 21 2.84 -2.37 11.10
N ILE A 22 2.19 -1.77 10.09
CA ILE A 22 2.67 -1.82 8.70
C ILE A 22 4.01 -1.07 8.55
N MET A 23 4.19 0.03 9.29
CA MET A 23 5.44 0.80 9.27
C MET A 23 6.58 0.08 9.98
N ASP A 24 6.30 -0.60 11.09
CA ASP A 24 7.32 -1.27 11.91
C ASP A 24 7.76 -2.64 11.36
N ASP A 25 6.95 -3.28 10.50
CA ASP A 25 7.27 -4.58 9.87
C ASP A 25 7.50 -4.46 8.36
N SER A 26 8.75 -4.69 7.94
CA SER A 26 9.14 -4.64 6.53
C SER A 26 8.37 -5.64 5.65
N ASN A 27 7.94 -6.79 6.20
CA ASN A 27 7.17 -7.77 5.44
C ASN A 27 5.75 -7.25 5.17
N LEU A 28 5.16 -6.52 6.11
CA LEU A 28 3.84 -5.91 5.94
C LEU A 28 3.91 -4.75 4.92
N LEU A 29 4.98 -3.95 4.96
CA LEU A 29 5.23 -2.92 3.97
C LEU A 29 5.44 -3.51 2.55
N ASP A 30 6.19 -4.60 2.43
CA ASP A 30 6.37 -5.31 1.16
C ASP A 30 5.05 -5.92 0.66
N GLU A 31 4.22 -6.43 1.57
CA GLU A 31 2.89 -6.95 1.24
C GLU A 31 1.95 -5.86 0.73
N LEU A 32 1.95 -4.69 1.37
CA LEU A 32 1.22 -3.50 0.92
C LEU A 32 1.69 -3.07 -0.47
N ASN A 33 3.01 -2.99 -0.69
CA ASN A 33 3.60 -2.65 -1.98
C ASN A 33 3.15 -3.63 -3.07
N ARG A 34 3.18 -4.93 -2.79
CA ARG A 34 2.70 -5.96 -3.72
C ARG A 34 1.20 -5.83 -4.00
N PHE A 35 0.39 -5.63 -2.97
CA PHE A 35 -1.06 -5.45 -3.10
C PHE A 35 -1.38 -4.27 -4.02
N ILE A 36 -0.81 -3.10 -3.74
CA ILE A 36 -1.02 -1.90 -4.54
C ILE A 36 -0.53 -2.08 -5.98
N ASN A 37 0.63 -2.70 -6.19
CA ASN A 37 1.11 -2.93 -7.55
C ASN A 37 0.16 -3.85 -8.34
N ASN A 38 -0.34 -4.93 -7.73
CA ASN A 38 -1.29 -5.82 -8.39
C ASN A 38 -2.60 -5.14 -8.76
N GLU A 39 -3.09 -4.25 -7.89
CA GLU A 39 -4.39 -3.60 -8.07
C GLU A 39 -4.35 -2.36 -8.99
N LEU A 40 -3.23 -1.63 -9.04
CA LEU A 40 -3.20 -0.29 -9.67
C LEU A 40 -2.38 -0.20 -10.95
N VAL A 41 -1.34 -1.02 -11.16
CA VAL A 41 -0.42 -0.76 -12.28
C VAL A 41 -1.10 -0.93 -13.64
N ASN A 42 -2.01 -1.90 -13.78
CA ASN A 42 -2.77 -2.11 -15.00
C ASN A 42 -3.70 -0.94 -15.30
N ASP A 43 -4.42 -0.46 -14.27
CA ASP A 43 -5.35 0.67 -14.38
C ASP A 43 -4.64 1.98 -14.72
N LEU A 44 -3.38 2.11 -14.30
CA LEU A 44 -2.54 3.28 -14.55
C LEU A 44 -1.64 3.15 -15.78
N GLY A 45 -1.64 1.99 -16.47
CA GLY A 45 -0.74 1.72 -17.59
C GLY A 45 0.75 1.70 -17.20
N LEU A 46 1.06 1.32 -15.97
CA LEU A 46 2.40 1.23 -15.40
C LEU A 46 2.90 -0.22 -15.39
N GLU A 47 4.21 -0.39 -15.24
CA GLU A 47 4.81 -1.70 -15.03
C GLU A 47 4.74 -2.13 -13.56
N TYR A 48 4.61 -3.43 -13.31
CA TYR A 48 4.68 -3.97 -11.95
C TYR A 48 6.02 -3.60 -11.29
N GLY A 49 5.96 -3.13 -10.04
CA GLY A 49 7.12 -2.64 -9.28
C GLY A 49 7.38 -1.15 -9.44
N THR A 50 6.61 -0.45 -10.28
CA THR A 50 6.71 1.01 -10.44
C THR A 50 6.21 1.76 -9.21
N VAL A 51 5.20 1.23 -8.53
CA VAL A 51 4.63 1.87 -7.34
C VAL A 51 5.44 1.44 -6.11
N ASN A 52 6.02 2.41 -5.42
CA ASN A 52 6.69 2.19 -4.14
C ASN A 52 6.07 3.11 -3.09
N ILE A 53 5.50 2.50 -2.06
CA ILE A 53 4.81 3.17 -0.96
C ILE A 53 5.80 3.42 0.16
N ASN A 54 5.85 4.68 0.59
CA ASN A 54 6.48 5.07 1.83
C ASN A 54 5.40 5.68 2.72
N ILE A 55 5.29 5.20 3.95
CA ILE A 55 4.32 5.68 4.92
C ILE A 55 5.07 6.58 5.89
N ASP A 56 4.57 7.80 6.05
CA ASP A 56 5.04 8.72 7.06
C ASP A 56 3.84 9.10 7.94
N TYR A 57 4.03 9.01 9.26
CA TYR A 57 3.00 9.33 10.24
C TYR A 57 3.47 10.55 11.03
N ASN A 58 2.82 11.68 10.78
CA ASN A 58 3.08 12.92 11.51
C ASN A 58 2.03 13.06 12.62
N ASN A 59 2.47 12.87 13.86
CA ASN A 59 1.65 12.90 15.08
C ASN A 59 1.23 14.33 15.46
#